data_AF-A0AA40RAX4-F1
#
_entry.id   AF-A0AA40RAX4-F1
#
_cell.length_a   1.000
_cell.length_b   1.000
_cell.length_c   1.000
_cell.angle_alpha   90.00
_cell.angle_beta   90.00
_cell.angle_gamma   90.00
#
_symmetry.space_group_name_H-M   'P 1'
#
loop_
_entity.id
_entity.type
_entity.pdbx_description
1 polymer ?
#
loop_
_entity_poly.entity_id
_entity_poly.type
_entity_poly.pdbx_seq_one_letter_code
_entity_poly.pdbx_strand_id
1 'polypeptide(L)'
;MPFLDPACAGEPPLPDSLIAAAVAALSRADALLVTAGAGIGVDSGLPDFRGTDGFWRAYPALRHERFEFHEIASPQAFRARPQLAWGFYGHRLGLYRATVPHAGFAILRRWIDAMPNGGFVLTSNVDGQFQKAGFDPARIVEIHGSIHRMQCLRSCTDDTWTADPFTPVVDEAACRLVGDLPACPHCGGIARPNILMFGDAGWIGARYDAQERALEDWLARAGRVAVVEVGAGTAIPTVRLISERVGADVIRINAREAHARRADVIGLKGGALATLTALERAWHGG
;
A
#
# COMPACT_ATOMS: atom_id res chain seq x y z
N MET A 1 2.69 12.60 20.16
CA MET A 1 1.42 12.00 20.62
C MET A 1 0.79 11.30 19.44
N PRO A 2 0.35 10.04 19.54
CA PRO A 2 -0.23 9.35 18.40
C PRO A 2 -1.56 10.02 18.05
N PHE A 3 -1.66 10.50 16.81
CA PHE A 3 -2.86 11.11 16.24
C PHE A 3 -3.88 10.01 15.97
N LEU A 4 -4.72 9.71 16.96
CA LEU A 4 -5.98 9.03 16.71
C LEU A 4 -6.90 10.04 16.02
N ASP A 5 -7.25 9.77 14.76
CA ASP A 5 -8.37 10.45 14.11
C ASP A 5 -9.63 10.20 14.96
N PRO A 6 -10.32 11.24 15.47
CA PRO A 6 -11.53 11.08 16.29
C PRO A 6 -12.68 10.40 15.56
N ALA A 7 -12.55 10.09 14.26
CA ALA A 7 -13.54 9.36 13.47
C ALA A 7 -13.77 7.89 13.90
N CYS A 8 -12.94 7.29 14.76
CA CYS A 8 -13.16 5.90 15.20
C CYS A 8 -14.21 5.74 16.32
N ALA A 9 -14.66 6.82 16.94
CA ALA A 9 -15.69 6.78 17.97
C ALA A 9 -17.08 7.07 17.34
N GLY A 10 -17.82 6.01 16.98
CA GLY A 10 -19.24 6.12 16.66
C GLY A 10 -19.67 5.77 15.23
N GLU A 11 -18.87 5.03 14.45
CA GLU A 11 -19.38 4.44 13.21
C GLU A 11 -20.49 3.41 13.55
N PRO A 12 -21.64 3.46 12.84
CA PRO A 12 -22.69 2.48 13.05
C PRO A 12 -22.17 1.07 12.75
N PRO A 13 -22.68 0.04 13.44
CA PRO A 13 -22.28 -1.34 13.16
C PRO A 13 -22.55 -1.69 11.70
N LEU A 14 -21.67 -2.51 11.13
CA LEU A 14 -21.84 -3.01 9.77
C LEU A 14 -23.17 -3.77 9.67
N PRO A 15 -23.97 -3.57 8.61
CA PRO A 15 -25.23 -4.29 8.43
C PRO A 15 -25.02 -5.81 8.40
N ASP A 16 -25.79 -6.55 9.20
CA ASP A 16 -25.69 -8.02 9.29
C ASP A 16 -25.83 -8.70 7.92
N SER A 17 -26.67 -8.16 7.04
CA SER A 17 -26.86 -8.67 5.68
C SER A 17 -25.58 -8.57 4.84
N LEU A 18 -24.79 -7.51 5.01
CA LEU A 18 -23.51 -7.33 4.30
C LEU A 18 -22.41 -8.21 4.89
N ILE A 19 -22.39 -8.39 6.21
CA ILE A 19 -21.51 -9.37 6.88
C ILE A 19 -21.80 -10.77 6.36
N ALA A 20 -23.08 -11.18 6.35
CA ALA A 20 -23.50 -12.48 5.85
C ALA A 20 -23.14 -12.69 4.38
N ALA A 21 -23.33 -11.66 3.54
CA ALA A 21 -22.93 -11.71 2.14
C ALA A 21 -21.40 -11.87 1.96
N ALA A 22 -20.60 -11.15 2.75
CA ALA A 22 -19.15 -11.24 2.72
C ALA A 22 -18.65 -12.62 3.19
N VAL A 23 -19.19 -13.14 4.29
CA VAL A 23 -18.90 -14.50 4.78
C VAL A 23 -19.28 -15.54 3.74
N ALA A 24 -20.47 -15.42 3.13
CA ALA A 24 -20.88 -16.34 2.07
C ALA A 24 -19.96 -16.28 0.83
N ALA A 25 -19.37 -15.11 0.52
CA ALA A 25 -18.40 -14.95 -0.55
C ALA A 25 -17.05 -15.61 -0.20
N LEU A 26 -16.57 -15.44 1.03
CA LEU A 26 -15.36 -16.08 1.52
C LEU A 26 -15.51 -17.61 1.58
N SER A 27 -16.63 -18.12 2.09
CA SER A 27 -16.87 -19.57 2.26
C SER A 27 -16.99 -20.36 0.95
N ARG A 28 -17.31 -19.72 -0.18
CA ARG A 28 -17.42 -20.38 -1.49
C ARG A 28 -16.17 -20.21 -2.36
N ALA A 29 -15.17 -19.48 -1.88
CA ALA A 29 -13.97 -19.18 -2.66
C ALA A 29 -12.99 -20.35 -2.59
N ASP A 30 -12.31 -20.59 -3.72
CA ASP A 30 -11.19 -21.53 -3.78
C ASP A 30 -9.87 -20.84 -3.41
N ALA A 31 -9.83 -19.51 -3.55
CA ALA A 31 -8.64 -18.68 -3.43
C ALA A 31 -8.99 -17.26 -2.97
N LEU A 32 -8.04 -16.60 -2.31
CA LEU A 32 -8.18 -15.21 -1.84
C LEU A 32 -7.12 -14.31 -2.46
N LEU A 33 -7.58 -13.23 -3.11
CA LEU A 33 -6.72 -12.11 -3.47
C LEU A 33 -6.99 -10.94 -2.53
N VAL A 34 -5.98 -10.54 -1.75
CA VAL A 34 -6.03 -9.31 -0.96
C VAL A 34 -5.55 -8.17 -1.83
N THR A 35 -6.38 -7.16 -2.04
CA THR A 35 -5.97 -5.95 -2.73
C THR A 35 -5.95 -4.77 -1.76
N ALA A 36 -4.93 -3.92 -1.79
CA ALA A 36 -4.81 -2.87 -0.77
C ALA A 36 -4.22 -1.56 -1.28
N GLY A 37 -4.80 -0.46 -0.79
CA GLY A 37 -4.23 0.89 -0.89
C GLY A 37 -3.91 1.48 0.48
N ALA A 38 -3.59 2.77 0.51
CA ALA A 38 -3.04 3.42 1.71
C ALA A 38 -3.93 3.31 2.95
N GLY A 39 -5.25 3.15 2.77
CA GLY A 39 -6.20 3.05 3.87
C GLY A 39 -6.01 1.83 4.78
N ILE A 40 -5.37 0.74 4.33
CA ILE A 40 -5.05 -0.40 5.22
C ILE A 40 -4.05 -0.02 6.33
N GLY A 41 -3.17 0.95 6.07
CA GLY A 41 -2.15 1.38 7.03
C GLY A 41 -2.66 2.30 8.13
N VAL A 42 -3.87 2.85 8.01
CA VAL A 42 -4.40 3.90 8.91
C VAL A 42 -4.50 3.39 10.35
N ASP A 43 -5.00 2.18 10.55
CA ASP A 43 -5.11 1.57 11.88
C ASP A 43 -3.74 1.19 12.49
N SER A 44 -2.65 1.29 11.70
CA SER A 44 -1.25 1.19 12.17
C SER A 44 -0.62 2.55 12.48
N GLY A 45 -1.38 3.64 12.40
CA GLY A 45 -0.91 5.01 12.60
C GLY A 45 -0.25 5.63 11.36
N LEU A 46 -0.35 5.01 10.19
CA LEU A 46 0.14 5.61 8.95
C LEU A 46 -0.86 6.65 8.42
N PRO A 47 -0.38 7.81 7.94
CA PRO A 47 -1.25 8.75 7.23
C PRO A 47 -1.72 8.14 5.89
N ASP A 48 -2.99 8.35 5.55
CA ASP A 48 -3.55 7.91 4.25
C ASP A 48 -3.15 8.83 3.08
N PHE A 49 -2.48 9.96 3.37
CA PHE A 49 -2.07 11.02 2.45
C PHE A 49 -3.18 11.50 1.50
N ARG A 50 -4.46 11.27 1.84
CA ARG A 50 -5.57 11.62 0.95
C ARG A 50 -5.83 13.12 1.00
N GLY A 51 -5.73 13.75 -0.17
CA GLY A 51 -5.99 15.18 -0.38
C GLY A 51 -4.81 16.07 0.03
N THR A 52 -4.76 17.26 -0.57
CA THR A 52 -3.69 18.24 -0.37
C THR A 52 -3.53 18.65 1.10
N ASP A 53 -4.64 18.77 1.84
CA ASP A 53 -4.60 19.12 3.27
C ASP A 53 -4.00 18.00 4.14
N GLY A 54 -4.27 16.73 3.82
CA GLY A 54 -3.66 15.59 4.51
C GLY A 54 -2.16 15.51 4.28
N PHE A 55 -1.74 15.77 3.04
CA PHE A 55 -0.34 15.82 2.67
C PHE A 55 0.41 16.99 3.34
N TRP A 56 -0.13 18.20 3.31
CA TRP A 56 0.51 19.37 3.92
C TRP A 56 0.53 19.34 5.45
N ARG A 57 -0.44 18.67 6.10
CA ARG A 57 -0.36 18.40 7.55
C ARG A 57 0.80 17.48 7.88
N ALA A 58 1.02 16.45 7.07
CA ALA A 58 2.14 15.52 7.25
C ALA A 58 3.50 16.15 6.89
N TYR A 59 3.52 17.12 5.98
CA TYR A 59 4.74 17.82 5.55
C TYR A 59 4.56 19.35 5.51
N PRO A 60 4.54 20.04 6.68
CA PRO A 60 4.34 21.48 6.73
C PRO A 60 5.38 22.28 5.95
N ALA A 61 6.63 21.82 5.87
CA ALA A 61 7.68 22.47 5.08
C ALA A 61 7.32 22.56 3.59
N LEU A 62 6.70 21.50 3.03
CA LEU A 62 6.30 21.46 1.62
C LEU A 62 5.13 22.40 1.33
N ARG A 63 4.28 22.67 2.32
CA ARG A 63 3.22 23.70 2.24
C ARG A 63 3.81 25.10 2.07
N HIS A 64 4.87 25.44 2.81
CA HIS A 64 5.51 26.76 2.71
C HIS A 64 6.14 26.98 1.33
N GLU A 65 6.72 25.92 0.75
CA GLU A 65 7.27 25.95 -0.61
C GLU A 65 6.20 25.73 -1.71
N ARG A 66 4.92 25.55 -1.34
CA ARG A 66 3.77 25.26 -2.24
C ARG A 66 3.97 24.03 -3.13
N PHE A 67 4.71 23.04 -2.66
CA PHE A 67 4.81 21.75 -3.36
C PHE A 67 3.50 20.98 -3.24
N GLU A 68 3.02 20.49 -4.39
CA GLU A 68 2.00 19.46 -4.45
C GLU A 68 2.60 18.06 -4.34
N PHE A 69 1.78 17.07 -3.96
CA PHE A 69 2.23 15.69 -3.76
C PHE A 69 2.92 15.11 -5.01
N HIS A 70 2.34 15.34 -6.20
CA HIS A 70 2.87 14.82 -7.45
C HIS A 70 4.20 15.47 -7.86
N GLU A 71 4.47 16.69 -7.40
CA GLU A 71 5.71 17.41 -7.70
C GLU A 71 6.88 16.87 -6.87
N ILE A 72 6.68 16.63 -5.56
CA ILE A 72 7.73 16.06 -4.70
C ILE A 72 7.93 14.55 -4.97
N ALA A 73 6.86 13.83 -5.33
CA ALA A 73 6.91 12.42 -5.71
C ALA A 73 7.22 12.25 -7.20
N SER A 74 8.25 12.96 -7.68
CA SER A 74 8.71 12.95 -9.07
C SER A 74 10.23 12.78 -9.17
N PRO A 75 10.75 12.20 -10.27
CA PRO A 75 12.19 12.16 -10.51
C PRO A 75 12.78 13.56 -10.65
N GLN A 76 11.99 14.54 -11.09
CA GLN A 76 12.41 15.93 -11.25
C GLN A 76 12.78 16.56 -9.89
N ALA A 77 12.06 16.24 -8.81
CA ALA A 77 12.42 16.69 -7.47
C ALA A 77 13.81 16.19 -7.03
N PHE A 78 14.16 14.94 -7.33
CA PHE A 78 15.49 14.40 -7.05
C PHE A 78 16.60 15.10 -7.85
N ARG A 79 16.31 15.52 -9.09
CA ARG A 79 17.29 16.25 -9.92
C ARG A 79 17.47 17.69 -9.47
N ALA A 80 16.37 18.39 -9.19
CA ALA A 80 16.38 19.81 -8.88
C ALA A 80 16.70 20.11 -7.41
N ARG A 81 16.23 19.25 -6.50
CA ARG A 81 16.23 19.47 -5.04
C ARG A 81 16.49 18.15 -4.29
N PRO A 82 17.62 17.45 -4.53
CA PRO A 82 17.85 16.10 -4.02
C PRO A 82 17.72 15.97 -2.49
N GLN A 83 18.21 16.95 -1.72
CA GLN A 83 18.10 16.94 -0.26
C GLN A 83 16.65 17.08 0.22
N LEU A 84 15.81 17.83 -0.48
CA LEU A 84 14.38 17.98 -0.17
C LEU A 84 13.62 16.70 -0.53
N ALA A 85 13.89 16.14 -1.71
CA ALA A 85 13.29 14.88 -2.14
C ALA A 85 13.66 13.72 -1.18
N TRP A 86 14.92 13.64 -0.76
CA TRP A 86 15.36 12.68 0.24
C TRP A 86 14.88 13.00 1.66
N GLY A 87 14.58 14.25 2.00
CA GLY A 87 13.88 14.55 3.26
C GLY A 87 12.48 13.92 3.27
N PHE A 88 11.72 14.11 2.20
CA PHE A 88 10.40 13.51 2.03
C PHE A 88 10.43 11.97 2.05
N TYR A 89 11.25 11.34 1.19
CA TYR A 89 11.34 9.88 1.12
C TYR A 89 12.08 9.26 2.31
N GLY A 90 13.09 9.93 2.85
CA GLY A 90 13.83 9.49 4.02
C GLY A 90 12.95 9.42 5.27
N HIS A 91 12.09 10.43 5.48
CA HIS A 91 11.12 10.43 6.57
C HIS A 91 10.17 9.23 6.44
N ARG A 92 9.64 8.98 5.23
CA ARG A 92 8.75 7.84 4.97
C ARG A 92 9.44 6.50 5.18
N LEU A 93 10.69 6.35 4.73
CA LEU A 93 11.46 5.13 4.93
C LEU A 93 11.64 4.83 6.43
N GLY A 94 12.00 5.84 7.22
CA GLY A 94 12.09 5.73 8.68
C GLY A 94 10.76 5.37 9.32
N LEU A 95 9.69 6.10 8.97
CA LEU A 95 8.34 5.85 9.46
C LEU A 95 7.88 4.42 9.18
N TYR A 96 7.97 3.95 7.93
CA TYR A 96 7.51 2.62 7.54
C TYR A 96 8.33 1.49 8.20
N ARG A 97 9.63 1.69 8.41
CA ARG A 97 10.46 0.75 9.19
C ARG A 97 10.02 0.68 10.65
N ALA A 98 9.63 1.80 11.25
CA ALA A 98 9.18 1.88 12.65
C ALA A 98 7.76 1.33 12.85
N THR A 99 6.84 1.54 11.92
CA THR A 99 5.42 1.16 12.03
C THR A 99 5.23 -0.34 12.23
N VAL A 100 4.40 -0.74 13.19
CA VAL A 100 3.98 -2.14 13.39
C VAL A 100 2.62 -2.35 12.70
N PRO A 101 2.48 -3.30 11.76
CA PRO A 101 1.19 -3.60 11.14
C PRO A 101 0.13 -3.98 12.19
N HIS A 102 -1.06 -3.39 12.08
CA HIS A 102 -2.19 -3.73 12.95
C HIS A 102 -2.64 -5.20 12.76
N ALA A 103 -3.40 -5.72 13.73
CA ALA A 103 -3.80 -7.14 13.75
C ALA A 103 -4.64 -7.62 12.55
N GLY A 104 -5.19 -6.70 11.75
CA GLY A 104 -5.97 -7.03 10.55
C GLY A 104 -5.12 -7.67 9.44
N PHE A 105 -3.83 -7.31 9.35
CA PHE A 105 -2.91 -8.03 8.46
C PHE A 105 -2.79 -9.52 8.81
N ALA A 106 -2.76 -9.83 10.11
CA ALA A 106 -2.71 -11.22 10.56
C ALA A 106 -4.02 -11.98 10.29
N ILE A 107 -5.18 -11.30 10.34
CA ILE A 107 -6.47 -11.87 9.92
C ILE A 107 -6.42 -12.24 8.43
N LEU A 108 -6.03 -11.29 7.58
CA LEU A 108 -5.93 -11.51 6.13
C LEU A 108 -4.98 -12.66 5.77
N ARG A 109 -3.85 -12.77 6.49
CA ARG A 109 -2.91 -13.89 6.30
C ARG A 109 -3.56 -15.23 6.65
N ARG A 110 -4.26 -15.33 7.79
CA ARG A 110 -4.99 -16.55 8.16
C ARG A 110 -6.05 -16.92 7.13
N TRP A 111 -6.74 -15.93 6.57
CA TRP A 111 -7.72 -16.19 5.51
C TRP A 111 -7.06 -16.76 4.26
N ILE A 112 -5.92 -16.21 3.84
CA ILE A 112 -5.13 -16.77 2.73
C ILE A 112 -4.73 -18.22 3.02
N ASP A 113 -4.21 -18.49 4.23
CA ASP A 113 -3.75 -19.83 4.63
C ASP A 113 -4.90 -20.86 4.70
N ALA A 114 -6.13 -20.39 4.95
CA ALA A 114 -7.32 -21.24 5.01
C ALA A 114 -7.92 -21.58 3.63
N MET A 115 -7.52 -20.88 2.56
CA MET A 115 -8.05 -21.11 1.22
C MET A 115 -7.47 -22.38 0.58
N PRO A 116 -8.27 -23.19 -0.12
CA PRO A 116 -7.80 -24.40 -0.82
C PRO A 116 -6.60 -24.17 -1.74
N ASN A 117 -6.62 -23.08 -2.51
CA ASN A 117 -5.58 -22.70 -3.47
C ASN A 117 -4.71 -21.53 -2.99
N GLY A 118 -4.76 -21.23 -1.69
CA GLY A 118 -4.02 -20.15 -1.05
C GLY A 118 -4.43 -18.76 -1.55
N GLY A 119 -3.47 -17.85 -1.63
CA GLY A 119 -3.74 -16.46 -1.93
C GLY A 119 -2.54 -15.64 -2.37
N PHE A 120 -2.86 -14.42 -2.79
CA PHE A 120 -1.90 -13.40 -3.20
C PHE A 120 -2.27 -12.05 -2.58
N VAL A 121 -1.30 -11.15 -2.54
CA VAL A 121 -1.49 -9.74 -2.22
C VAL A 121 -1.14 -8.90 -3.45
N LEU A 122 -1.97 -7.92 -3.77
CA LEU A 122 -1.66 -6.85 -4.71
C LEU A 122 -1.85 -5.51 -4.00
N THR A 123 -0.82 -4.67 -3.95
CA THR A 123 -0.90 -3.39 -3.27
C THR A 123 -0.28 -2.26 -4.06
N SER A 124 -0.94 -1.09 -4.01
CA SER A 124 -0.38 0.18 -4.47
C SER A 124 0.53 0.85 -3.44
N ASN A 125 0.63 0.28 -2.24
CA ASN A 125 1.49 0.80 -1.19
C ASN A 125 2.94 0.44 -1.48
N VAL A 126 3.84 1.31 -1.04
CA VAL A 126 5.30 1.18 -1.22
C VAL A 126 6.00 0.91 0.11
N ASP A 127 5.23 0.57 1.15
CA ASP A 127 5.63 0.66 2.56
C ASP A 127 6.23 -0.62 3.14
N GLY A 128 6.08 -1.76 2.47
CA GLY A 128 6.56 -3.06 2.91
C GLY A 128 5.79 -3.68 4.09
N GLN A 129 4.58 -3.20 4.43
CA GLN A 129 3.87 -3.67 5.63
C GLN A 129 3.37 -5.11 5.52
N PHE A 130 3.04 -5.60 4.31
CA PHE A 130 2.67 -7.00 4.11
C PHE A 130 3.84 -7.94 4.42
N GLN A 131 5.04 -7.61 3.94
CA GLN A 131 6.26 -8.35 4.24
C GLN A 131 6.53 -8.33 5.75
N LYS A 132 6.40 -7.17 6.40
CA LYS A 132 6.56 -7.02 7.85
C LYS A 132 5.52 -7.82 8.66
N ALA A 133 4.31 -8.00 8.12
CA ALA A 133 3.26 -8.83 8.70
C ALA A 133 3.44 -10.35 8.44
N GLY A 134 4.52 -10.76 7.76
CA GLY A 134 4.86 -12.16 7.54
C GLY A 134 4.14 -12.81 6.36
N PHE A 135 3.70 -12.03 5.38
CA PHE A 135 3.25 -12.56 4.09
C PHE A 135 4.46 -13.01 3.27
N ASP A 136 4.29 -14.08 2.48
CA ASP A 136 5.33 -14.59 1.58
C ASP A 136 5.66 -13.54 0.49
N PRO A 137 6.91 -13.03 0.40
CA PRO A 137 7.31 -12.09 -0.65
C PRO A 137 7.10 -12.60 -2.08
N ALA A 138 7.05 -13.91 -2.31
CA ALA A 138 6.74 -14.49 -3.62
C ALA A 138 5.25 -14.40 -4.00
N ARG A 139 4.39 -14.02 -3.04
CA ARG A 139 2.94 -13.87 -3.18
C ARG A 139 2.47 -12.42 -3.02
N ILE A 140 3.35 -11.45 -3.26
CA ILE A 140 3.06 -10.02 -3.14
C ILE A 140 3.42 -9.31 -4.45
N VAL A 141 2.49 -8.49 -4.93
CA VAL A 141 2.67 -7.56 -6.05
C VAL A 141 2.64 -6.12 -5.52
N GLU A 142 3.76 -5.41 -5.63
CA GLU A 142 3.90 -3.98 -5.27
C GLU A 142 3.83 -3.13 -6.54
N ILE A 143 2.63 -2.83 -7.05
CA ILE A 143 2.42 -2.26 -8.41
C ILE A 143 3.03 -0.86 -8.62
N HIS A 144 3.40 -0.16 -7.54
CA HIS A 144 4.06 1.15 -7.60
C HIS A 144 5.51 1.12 -7.08
N GLY A 145 6.08 -0.07 -6.94
CA GLY A 145 7.41 -0.26 -6.42
C GLY A 145 7.49 -0.27 -4.90
N SER A 146 8.70 -0.16 -4.35
CA SER A 146 8.94 -0.31 -2.91
C SER A 146 9.97 0.70 -2.42
N ILE A 147 9.70 1.36 -1.29
CA ILE A 147 10.66 2.31 -0.69
C ILE A 147 11.91 1.60 -0.15
N HIS A 148 11.80 0.30 0.13
CA HIS A 148 12.89 -0.54 0.62
C HIS A 148 13.83 -1.00 -0.50
N ARG A 149 13.58 -0.55 -1.73
CA ARG A 149 14.42 -0.79 -2.90
C ARG A 149 14.94 0.54 -3.43
N MET A 150 16.15 0.50 -3.96
CA MET A 150 16.88 1.64 -4.51
C MET A 150 17.19 1.40 -5.98
N GLN A 151 17.26 2.48 -6.74
CA GLN A 151 17.78 2.52 -8.09
C GLN A 151 18.66 3.75 -8.31
N CYS A 152 19.47 3.74 -9.36
CA CYS A 152 20.23 4.92 -9.78
C CYS A 152 19.26 6.00 -10.30
N LEU A 153 19.45 7.28 -9.93
CA LEU A 153 18.65 8.39 -10.47
C LEU A 153 18.84 8.58 -11.99
N ARG A 154 20.02 8.21 -12.51
CA ARG A 154 20.36 8.26 -13.94
C ARG A 154 20.04 6.98 -14.69
N SER A 155 19.68 5.90 -13.99
CA SER A 155 19.55 4.55 -14.56
C SER A 155 20.81 4.13 -15.34
N CYS A 156 21.99 4.21 -14.70
CA CYS A 156 23.25 3.78 -15.33
C CYS A 156 23.32 2.27 -15.60
N THR A 157 22.51 1.49 -14.89
CA THR A 157 22.24 0.06 -15.07
C THR A 157 20.76 -0.17 -14.81
N ASP A 158 20.26 -1.34 -15.20
CA ASP A 158 18.91 -1.82 -14.86
C ASP A 158 18.86 -2.52 -13.48
N ASP A 159 19.89 -2.32 -12.65
CA ASP A 159 19.96 -2.95 -11.34
C ASP A 159 19.18 -2.16 -10.29
N THR A 160 18.53 -2.90 -9.40
CA THR A 160 17.93 -2.39 -8.17
C THR A 160 18.54 -3.12 -6.97
N TRP A 161 18.66 -2.44 -5.84
CA TRP A 161 19.25 -3.03 -4.62
C TRP A 161 18.43 -2.68 -3.38
N THR A 162 18.74 -3.33 -2.26
CA THR A 162 18.04 -3.06 -0.99
C THR A 162 18.44 -1.70 -0.42
N ALA A 163 17.49 -1.03 0.23
CA ALA A 163 17.71 0.18 1.01
C ALA A 163 18.26 -0.09 2.42
N ASP A 164 18.40 -1.35 2.84
CA ASP A 164 18.78 -1.72 4.23
C ASP A 164 20.03 -1.00 4.76
N PRO A 165 21.12 -0.82 4.00
CA PRO A 165 22.31 -0.11 4.50
C PRO A 165 22.10 1.38 4.72
N PHE A 166 21.03 1.97 4.18
CA PHE A 166 20.77 3.39 4.26
C PHE A 166 19.80 3.69 5.42
N THR A 167 20.28 4.46 6.40
CA THR A 167 19.48 4.98 7.52
C THR A 167 19.38 6.50 7.39
N PRO A 168 18.23 7.03 6.93
CA PRO A 168 18.08 8.46 6.72
C PRO A 168 18.01 9.22 8.06
N VAL A 169 18.72 10.33 8.16
CA VAL A 169 18.52 11.35 9.20
C VAL A 169 17.84 12.54 8.55
N VAL A 170 16.69 12.95 9.05
CA VAL A 170 15.86 13.97 8.41
C VAL A 170 15.59 15.11 9.39
N ASP A 171 15.82 16.34 8.93
CA ASP A 171 15.24 17.53 9.55
C ASP A 171 13.78 17.60 9.08
N GLU A 172 12.86 17.14 9.93
CA GLU A 172 11.43 17.12 9.63
C GLU A 172 10.85 18.53 9.47
N ALA A 173 11.37 19.51 10.20
CA ALA A 173 10.90 20.90 10.13
C ALA A 173 11.23 21.54 8.78
N ALA A 174 12.38 21.20 8.20
CA ALA A 174 12.79 21.64 6.87
C ALA A 174 12.44 20.65 5.74
N CYS A 175 11.96 19.45 6.07
CA CYS A 175 11.78 18.32 5.17
C CYS A 175 13.06 18.04 4.34
N ARG A 176 14.22 18.01 4.99
CA ARG A 176 15.52 17.81 4.32
C ARG A 176 16.28 16.65 4.93
N LEU A 177 16.91 15.86 4.07
CA LEU A 177 17.89 14.89 4.52
C LEU A 177 19.11 15.64 5.09
N VAL A 178 19.62 15.13 6.20
CA VAL A 178 20.81 15.60 6.87
C VAL A 178 21.97 14.67 6.50
N GLY A 179 23.07 15.27 6.05
CA GLY A 179 24.26 14.54 5.61
C GLY A 179 24.25 14.18 4.13
N ASP A 180 24.97 13.10 3.80
CA ASP A 180 25.23 12.70 2.42
C ASP A 180 24.03 12.00 1.78
N LEU A 181 23.84 12.29 0.50
CA LEU A 181 22.85 11.60 -0.33
C LEU A 181 23.29 10.15 -0.58
N PRO A 182 22.37 9.18 -0.58
CA PRO A 182 22.73 7.82 -0.92
C PRO A 182 23.25 7.74 -2.36
N ALA A 183 24.33 6.98 -2.54
CA ALA A 183 25.02 6.84 -3.82
C ALA A 183 24.71 5.49 -4.49
N CYS A 184 24.72 5.49 -5.82
CA CYS A 184 24.63 4.31 -6.65
C CYS A 184 25.94 3.52 -6.56
N PRO A 185 25.90 2.21 -6.26
CA PRO A 185 27.10 1.41 -6.09
C PRO A 185 27.87 1.19 -7.41
N HIS A 186 27.24 1.43 -8.56
CA HIS A 186 27.86 1.21 -9.86
C HIS A 186 28.56 2.47 -10.42
N CYS A 187 28.02 3.66 -10.17
CA CYS A 187 28.50 4.90 -10.80
C CYS A 187 28.76 6.07 -9.84
N GLY A 188 28.51 5.90 -8.55
CA GLY A 188 28.66 6.96 -7.53
C GLY A 188 27.65 8.10 -7.61
N GLY A 189 26.77 8.12 -8.62
CA GLY A 189 25.70 9.13 -8.73
C GLY A 189 24.59 8.94 -7.68
N ILE A 190 23.69 9.91 -7.56
CA ILE A 190 22.60 9.87 -6.58
C ILE A 190 21.70 8.63 -6.79
N ALA A 191 21.41 7.90 -5.72
CA ALA A 191 20.38 6.88 -5.65
C ALA A 191 19.03 7.50 -5.26
N ARG A 192 17.96 6.83 -5.66
CA ARG A 192 16.57 7.18 -5.30
C ARG A 192 15.79 5.89 -4.98
N PRO A 193 14.66 5.98 -4.26
CA PRO A 193 13.78 4.83 -4.10
C PRO A 193 13.30 4.31 -5.45
N ASN A 194 13.24 2.98 -5.60
CA ASN A 194 12.69 2.27 -6.75
C ASN A 194 11.17 2.20 -6.62
N ILE A 195 10.56 3.39 -6.71
CA ILE A 195 9.13 3.64 -6.67
C ILE A 195 8.74 4.24 -8.02
N LEU A 196 7.64 3.77 -8.60
CA LEU A 196 7.05 4.38 -9.78
C LEU A 196 6.48 5.75 -9.40
N MET A 197 7.22 6.79 -9.75
CA MET A 197 6.88 8.18 -9.46
C MET A 197 6.07 8.81 -10.59
N PHE A 198 5.47 9.98 -10.34
CA PHE A 198 4.77 10.71 -11.40
C PHE A 198 5.76 11.17 -12.49
N GLY A 199 5.42 10.89 -13.75
CA GLY A 199 6.24 11.25 -14.91
C GLY A 199 7.55 10.46 -15.02
N ASP A 200 7.64 9.28 -14.43
CA ASP A 200 8.89 8.54 -14.31
C ASP A 200 9.14 7.52 -15.43
N ALA A 201 9.65 8.00 -16.56
CA ALA A 201 10.12 7.14 -17.64
C ALA A 201 11.41 6.36 -17.32
N GLY A 202 12.07 6.67 -16.20
CA GLY A 202 13.33 6.03 -15.78
C GLY A 202 13.14 4.96 -14.70
N TRP A 203 11.90 4.60 -14.36
CA TRP A 203 11.62 3.57 -13.36
C TRP A 203 12.06 2.19 -13.85
N ILE A 204 12.81 1.48 -13.02
CA ILE A 204 13.27 0.12 -13.32
C ILE A 204 12.23 -0.86 -12.74
N GLY A 205 11.32 -1.31 -13.62
CA GLY A 205 10.12 -2.08 -13.26
C GLY A 205 10.28 -3.61 -13.25
N ALA A 206 11.38 -4.15 -13.77
CA ALA A 206 11.50 -5.59 -14.09
C ALA A 206 11.18 -6.56 -12.92
N ARG A 207 11.51 -6.16 -11.68
CA ARG A 207 11.15 -6.92 -10.47
C ARG A 207 9.64 -7.02 -10.28
N TYR A 208 8.93 -5.92 -10.49
CA TYR A 208 7.49 -5.80 -10.27
C TYR A 208 6.72 -6.46 -11.42
N ASP A 209 7.23 -6.37 -12.66
CA ASP A 209 6.69 -7.13 -13.79
C ASP A 209 6.74 -8.65 -13.52
N ALA A 210 7.79 -9.13 -12.84
CA ALA A 210 7.88 -10.53 -12.45
C ALA A 210 6.86 -10.91 -11.36
N GLN A 211 6.56 -10.00 -10.43
CA GLN A 211 5.49 -10.20 -9.44
C GLN A 211 4.12 -10.26 -10.12
N GLU A 212 3.86 -9.37 -11.08
CA GLU A 212 2.60 -9.37 -11.84
C GLU A 212 2.41 -10.66 -12.63
N ARG A 213 3.45 -11.14 -13.34
CA ARG A 213 3.39 -12.45 -14.03
C ARG A 213 3.09 -13.59 -13.06
N ALA A 214 3.72 -13.61 -11.88
CA ALA A 214 3.45 -14.65 -10.89
C ALA A 214 2.00 -14.63 -10.36
N LEU A 215 1.40 -13.44 -10.24
CA LEU A 215 -0.01 -13.28 -9.92
C LEU A 215 -0.89 -13.80 -11.06
N GLU A 216 -0.61 -13.45 -12.31
CA GLU A 216 -1.34 -13.92 -13.50
C GLU A 216 -1.31 -15.45 -13.61
N ASP A 217 -0.13 -16.06 -13.45
CA ASP A 217 0.07 -17.51 -13.46
C ASP A 217 -0.68 -18.24 -12.33
N TRP A 218 -0.86 -17.57 -11.18
CA TRP A 218 -1.67 -18.10 -10.08
C TRP A 218 -3.16 -17.93 -10.35
N LEU A 219 -3.60 -16.76 -10.81
CA LEU A 219 -5.00 -16.48 -11.15
C LEU A 219 -5.54 -17.48 -12.18
N ALA A 220 -4.73 -17.86 -13.18
CA ALA A 220 -5.10 -18.82 -14.22
C ALA A 220 -5.49 -20.21 -13.68
N ARG A 221 -5.09 -20.55 -12.44
CA ARG A 221 -5.33 -21.85 -11.80
C ARG A 221 -5.97 -21.75 -10.42
N ALA A 222 -6.37 -20.56 -9.99
CA ALA A 222 -6.85 -20.29 -8.64
C ALA A 222 -8.30 -20.75 -8.39
N GLY A 223 -9.08 -21.00 -9.44
CA GLY A 223 -10.50 -21.33 -9.32
C GLY A 223 -11.34 -20.07 -9.07
N ARG A 224 -12.34 -20.16 -8.19
CA ARG A 224 -13.16 -19.01 -7.79
C ARG A 224 -12.39 -18.12 -6.80
N VAL A 225 -11.92 -16.98 -7.29
CA VAL A 225 -11.20 -16.00 -6.48
C VAL A 225 -12.17 -15.01 -5.82
N ALA A 226 -12.17 -14.98 -4.47
CA ALA A 226 -12.71 -13.84 -3.73
C ALA A 226 -11.64 -12.76 -3.60
N VAL A 227 -12.03 -11.49 -3.72
CA VAL A 227 -11.18 -10.34 -3.48
C VAL A 227 -11.60 -9.63 -2.20
N VAL A 228 -10.65 -9.43 -1.29
CA VAL A 228 -10.81 -8.52 -0.15
C VAL A 228 -9.99 -7.27 -0.43
N GLU A 229 -10.68 -6.20 -0.84
CA GLU A 229 -10.07 -4.91 -1.12
C GLU A 229 -10.11 -4.02 0.12
N VAL A 230 -8.95 -3.52 0.57
CA VAL A 230 -8.85 -2.70 1.78
C VAL A 230 -8.22 -1.34 1.48
N GLY A 231 -8.97 -0.27 1.74
CA GLY A 231 -8.42 1.08 1.79
C GLY A 231 -7.96 1.69 0.46
N ALA A 232 -8.29 1.08 -0.68
CA ALA A 232 -7.99 1.64 -2.00
C ALA A 232 -8.84 2.89 -2.30
N GLY A 233 -8.24 3.92 -2.89
CA GLY A 233 -8.90 5.20 -3.20
C GLY A 233 -9.45 5.28 -4.62
N THR A 234 -10.19 6.34 -4.91
CA THR A 234 -10.73 6.64 -6.25
C THR A 234 -9.79 7.48 -7.12
N ALA A 235 -8.91 8.28 -6.50
CA ALA A 235 -7.98 9.17 -7.22
C ALA A 235 -6.95 8.42 -8.08
N ILE A 236 -6.40 7.32 -7.55
CA ILE A 236 -5.58 6.36 -8.32
C ILE A 236 -6.30 5.01 -8.24
N PRO A 237 -7.23 4.72 -9.17
CA PRO A 237 -8.18 3.62 -9.03
C PRO A 237 -7.61 2.27 -9.46
N THR A 238 -6.32 2.14 -9.77
CA THR A 238 -5.71 0.92 -10.33
C THR A 238 -6.06 -0.33 -9.52
N VAL A 239 -5.91 -0.27 -8.20
CA VAL A 239 -6.26 -1.37 -7.29
C VAL A 239 -7.76 -1.72 -7.40
N ARG A 240 -8.65 -0.72 -7.41
CA ARG A 240 -10.10 -0.93 -7.55
C ARG A 240 -10.49 -1.57 -8.86
N LEU A 241 -9.89 -1.11 -9.96
CA LEU A 241 -10.14 -1.64 -11.28
C LEU A 241 -9.68 -3.09 -11.39
N ILE A 242 -8.53 -3.43 -10.80
CA ILE A 242 -8.02 -4.80 -10.77
C ILE A 242 -8.93 -5.69 -9.92
N SER A 243 -9.30 -5.26 -8.70
CA SER A 243 -10.24 -5.99 -7.82
C SER A 243 -11.51 -6.38 -8.55
N GLU A 244 -12.15 -5.41 -9.20
CA GLU A 244 -13.42 -5.61 -9.91
C GLU A 244 -13.28 -6.41 -11.22
N ARG A 245 -12.07 -6.43 -11.82
CA ARG A 245 -11.78 -7.22 -13.03
C ARG A 245 -11.56 -8.69 -12.72
N VAL A 246 -10.85 -9.02 -11.64
CA VAL A 246 -10.37 -10.39 -11.38
C VAL A 246 -11.22 -11.13 -10.33
N GLY A 247 -11.88 -10.42 -9.42
CA GLY A 247 -12.67 -11.05 -8.37
C GLY A 247 -13.98 -11.61 -8.89
N ALA A 248 -14.23 -12.89 -8.64
CA ALA A 248 -15.56 -13.47 -8.79
C ALA A 248 -16.53 -12.82 -7.79
N ASP A 249 -16.04 -12.61 -6.56
CA ASP A 249 -16.70 -11.83 -5.51
C ASP A 249 -15.73 -10.75 -5.02
N VAL A 250 -16.23 -9.54 -4.77
CA VAL A 250 -15.40 -8.42 -4.26
C VAL A 250 -16.02 -7.89 -2.98
N ILE A 251 -15.25 -7.97 -1.90
CA ILE A 251 -15.55 -7.40 -0.59
C ILE A 251 -14.68 -6.16 -0.44
N ARG A 252 -15.29 -4.97 -0.42
CA ARG A 252 -14.58 -3.70 -0.35
C ARG A 252 -14.72 -3.08 1.04
N ILE A 253 -13.61 -2.95 1.74
CA ILE A 253 -13.51 -2.32 3.06
C ILE A 253 -12.94 -0.91 2.90
N ASN A 254 -13.75 0.10 3.18
CA ASN A 254 -13.30 1.49 3.10
C ASN A 254 -14.13 2.43 3.99
N ALA A 255 -13.46 3.25 4.81
CA ALA A 255 -14.13 4.18 5.73
C ALA A 255 -14.99 5.26 5.03
N ARG A 256 -14.64 5.65 3.79
CA ARG A 256 -15.32 6.74 3.06
C ARG A 256 -15.98 6.29 1.76
N GLU A 257 -15.25 5.51 0.97
CA GLU A 257 -15.59 5.21 -0.43
C GLU A 257 -15.90 3.73 -0.64
N ALA A 258 -16.78 3.14 0.19
CA ALA A 258 -17.13 1.72 0.10
C ALA A 258 -17.96 1.36 -1.16
N HIS A 259 -18.43 2.34 -1.93
CA HIS A 259 -19.17 2.16 -3.17
C HIS A 259 -18.29 1.60 -4.31
N ALA A 260 -18.94 1.05 -5.34
CA ALA A 260 -18.30 0.40 -6.47
C ALA A 260 -18.97 0.70 -7.80
N ARG A 261 -18.29 0.40 -8.92
CA ARG A 261 -18.87 0.47 -10.25
C ARG A 261 -19.68 -0.78 -10.56
N ARG A 262 -19.14 -1.95 -10.22
CA ARG A 262 -19.88 -3.22 -10.22
C ARG A 262 -20.97 -3.22 -9.13
N ALA A 263 -22.20 -3.56 -9.51
CA ALA A 263 -23.35 -3.56 -8.61
C ALA A 263 -23.31 -4.68 -7.56
N ASP A 264 -22.54 -5.74 -7.82
CA ASP A 264 -22.40 -6.94 -6.98
C ASP A 264 -21.24 -6.86 -5.98
N VAL A 265 -20.52 -5.73 -5.91
CA VAL A 265 -19.49 -5.51 -4.88
C VAL A 265 -20.14 -5.33 -3.51
N ILE A 266 -19.64 -6.08 -2.53
CA ILE A 266 -20.06 -6.00 -1.13
C ILE A 266 -19.26 -4.87 -0.47
N GLY A 267 -19.84 -3.66 -0.45
CA GLY A 267 -19.22 -2.47 0.14
C GLY A 267 -19.43 -2.39 1.66
N LEU A 268 -18.37 -2.55 2.43
CA LEU A 268 -18.34 -2.41 3.89
C LEU A 268 -17.72 -1.07 4.27
N LYS A 269 -18.54 -0.15 4.79
CA LYS A 269 -18.09 1.16 5.24
C LYS A 269 -17.56 1.07 6.68
N GLY A 270 -16.24 1.16 6.83
CA GLY A 270 -15.60 1.25 8.13
C GLY A 270 -14.07 1.15 8.07
N GLY A 271 -13.43 1.30 9.23
CA GLY A 271 -11.99 1.07 9.42
C GLY A 271 -11.57 -0.36 9.09
N ALA A 272 -10.31 -0.55 8.69
CA ALA A 272 -9.81 -1.84 8.20
C ALA A 272 -9.81 -2.89 9.33
N LEU A 273 -9.23 -2.57 10.48
CA LEU A 273 -9.12 -3.48 11.62
C LEU A 273 -10.49 -3.88 12.17
N ALA A 274 -11.37 -2.91 12.39
CA ALA A 274 -12.69 -3.16 12.94
C ALA A 274 -13.52 -4.06 12.01
N THR A 275 -13.53 -3.76 10.71
CA THR A 275 -14.27 -4.53 9.71
C THR A 275 -13.73 -5.95 9.57
N LEU A 276 -12.41 -6.11 9.43
CA LEU A 276 -11.78 -7.44 9.35
C LEU A 276 -12.05 -8.28 10.60
N THR A 277 -12.05 -7.66 11.79
CA THR A 277 -12.37 -8.34 13.05
C THR A 277 -13.84 -8.79 13.10
N ALA A 278 -14.77 -7.97 12.60
CA ALA A 278 -16.18 -8.34 12.54
C ALA A 278 -16.41 -9.53 11.59
N LEU A 279 -15.78 -9.51 10.41
CA LEU A 279 -15.85 -10.61 9.45
C LEU A 279 -15.20 -11.89 9.98
N GLU A 280 -14.04 -11.80 10.64
CA GLU A 280 -13.35 -12.94 11.26
C GLU A 280 -14.26 -13.65 12.28
N ARG A 281 -14.92 -12.87 13.15
CA ARG A 281 -15.87 -13.41 14.13
C ARG A 281 -17.06 -14.08 13.47
N ALA A 282 -17.62 -13.47 12.42
CA ALA A 282 -18.77 -14.01 11.72
C ALA A 282 -18.43 -15.27 10.91
N TRP A 283 -17.21 -15.38 10.39
CA TRP A 283 -16.80 -16.51 9.57
C TRP A 283 -16.41 -17.75 10.40
N HIS A 284 -15.79 -17.54 11.57
CA HIS A 284 -15.28 -18.63 12.40
C HIS A 284 -16.00 -18.80 13.75
N GLY A 285 -16.95 -17.92 14.09
CA GLY A 285 -17.72 -17.95 15.33
C GLY A 285 -19.10 -18.60 15.23
N GLY A 286 -19.34 -19.41 14.20
CA GLY A 286 -20.56 -20.20 13.98
C GLY A 286 -20.35 -21.68 14.23
#